data_AF-A0A2E8LCU6-F1
#
_entry.id   AF-A0A2E8LCU6-F1
#
_cell.length_a   1.000
_cell.length_b   1.000
_cell.length_c   1.000
_cell.angle_alpha   90.00
_cell.angle_beta   90.00
_cell.angle_gamma   90.00
#
_symmetry.space_group_name_H-M   'P 1'
#
loop_
_entity.id
_entity.type
_entity.pdbx_description
1 polymer ?
#
loop_
_entity_poly.entity_id
_entity_poly.type
_entity_poly.pdbx_seq_one_letter_code
_entity_poly.pdbx_strand_id
1 'polypeptide(L)'
;MRRAGGSGRELAWFPDPVGGRDCYRAALPDALLLVPEFDGVQRVTARQAATRRDRLTAPLPMLRPPHAEGGIGAIRVELRGRVGVERRVSVYGAIERPAVAAGAVAAATIMHVLAGDLVTGARGLAGHADTVGLLNTLADRGVKPVRFEGISTFV
;
A
#
# COMPACT_ATOMS: atom_id res chain seq x y z
N MET A 1 23.69 5.06 -3.43
CA MET A 1 23.93 3.75 -2.78
C MET A 1 22.68 2.88 -2.93
N ARG A 2 22.73 1.78 -3.69
CA ARG A 2 21.60 0.86 -3.89
C ARG A 2 21.45 0.00 -2.64
N ARG A 3 20.29 0.05 -1.97
CA ARG A 3 20.01 -0.77 -0.78
C ARG A 3 19.41 -2.10 -1.21
N ALA A 4 19.93 -3.21 -0.68
CA ALA A 4 19.44 -4.55 -1.03
C ALA A 4 17.97 -4.75 -0.60
N GLY A 5 17.22 -5.54 -1.35
CA GLY A 5 15.92 -6.05 -0.92
C GLY A 5 16.07 -6.88 0.37
N GLY A 6 15.07 -6.85 1.24
CA GLY A 6 15.11 -7.54 2.54
C GLY A 6 15.97 -6.83 3.61
N SER A 7 16.49 -5.64 3.33
CA SER A 7 17.24 -4.81 4.30
C SER A 7 16.35 -3.75 4.98
N GLY A 8 16.90 -3.07 6.00
CA GLY A 8 16.25 -1.91 6.62
C GLY A 8 14.97 -2.25 7.40
N ARG A 9 15.10 -3.23 8.31
CA ARG A 9 14.05 -3.67 9.24
C ARG A 9 13.43 -2.47 9.95
N GLU A 10 12.11 -2.39 9.91
CA GLU A 10 11.32 -1.40 10.63
C GLU A 10 10.06 -2.08 11.16
N LEU A 11 9.76 -1.88 12.44
CA LEU A 11 8.53 -2.38 13.03
C LEU A 11 7.39 -1.44 12.64
N ALA A 12 6.40 -1.95 11.91
CA ALA A 12 5.22 -1.20 11.49
C ALA A 12 3.97 -1.78 12.12
N TRP A 13 3.05 -0.91 12.55
CA TRP A 13 1.73 -1.31 13.03
C TRP A 13 0.73 -1.28 11.89
N PHE A 14 0.06 -2.42 11.70
CA PHE A 14 -1.10 -2.56 10.83
C PHE A 14 -2.36 -2.60 11.70
N PRO A 15 -3.57 -2.47 11.11
CA PRO A 15 -4.77 -2.52 11.92
C PRO A 15 -4.94 -3.94 12.53
N ASP A 16 -5.89 -4.12 13.45
CA ASP A 16 -6.16 -5.42 14.03
C ASP A 16 -6.98 -6.31 13.07
N PRO A 17 -6.69 -7.62 12.97
CA PRO A 17 -5.86 -8.42 13.88
C PRO A 17 -4.40 -8.60 13.44
N VAL A 18 -3.94 -7.89 12.41
CA VAL A 18 -2.56 -8.07 11.89
C VAL A 18 -1.52 -7.53 12.87
N GLY A 19 -1.77 -6.35 13.44
CA GLY A 19 -0.93 -5.75 14.47
C GLY A 19 0.51 -5.46 14.03
N GLY A 20 1.43 -5.47 14.99
CA GLY A 20 2.86 -5.17 14.74
C GLY A 20 3.57 -6.22 13.89
N ARG A 21 4.27 -5.78 12.83
CA ARG A 21 5.07 -6.64 11.94
C ARG A 21 6.40 -6.01 11.57
N ASP A 22 7.44 -6.85 11.56
CA ASP A 22 8.75 -6.49 11.02
C ASP A 22 8.69 -6.38 9.50
N CYS A 23 8.87 -5.16 9.00
CA CYS A 23 8.84 -4.82 7.59
C CYS A 23 10.25 -4.52 7.06
N TYR A 24 10.50 -4.97 5.83
CA TYR A 24 11.79 -4.83 5.16
C TYR A 24 11.59 -4.13 3.82
N ARG A 25 12.64 -3.50 3.29
CA ARG A 25 12.60 -2.89 1.95
C ARG A 25 12.28 -3.96 0.91
N ALA A 26 11.29 -3.66 0.08
CA ALA A 26 10.85 -4.53 -1.00
C ALA A 26 10.82 -3.74 -2.31
N ALA A 27 11.12 -4.41 -3.43
CA ALA A 27 11.03 -3.83 -4.76
C ALA A 27 9.59 -4.00 -5.30
N LEU A 28 8.63 -3.31 -4.68
CA LEU A 28 7.24 -3.33 -5.13
C LEU A 28 7.00 -2.29 -6.23
N PRO A 29 6.25 -2.61 -7.29
CA PRO A 29 6.01 -1.70 -8.43
C PRO A 29 5.23 -0.46 -8.02
N ASP A 30 4.36 -0.57 -7.01
CA ASP A 30 3.50 0.55 -6.55
C ASP A 30 4.32 1.79 -6.21
N ALA A 31 5.49 1.63 -5.57
CA ALA A 31 6.34 2.76 -5.21
C ALA A 31 6.83 3.55 -6.43
N LEU A 32 7.03 2.90 -7.59
CA LEU A 32 7.41 3.56 -8.83
C LEU A 32 6.21 4.26 -9.48
N LEU A 33 5.03 3.66 -9.39
CA LEU A 33 3.79 4.21 -9.95
C LEU A 33 3.31 5.46 -9.20
N LEU A 34 3.69 5.65 -7.94
CA LEU A 34 3.33 6.83 -7.16
C LEU A 34 4.20 8.06 -7.48
N VAL A 35 5.46 7.88 -7.90
CA VAL A 35 6.40 9.01 -8.14
C VAL A 35 5.84 10.04 -9.13
N PRO A 36 5.31 9.68 -10.32
CA PRO A 36 4.82 10.66 -11.26
C PRO A 36 3.53 11.38 -10.81
N GLU A 37 2.80 10.82 -9.84
CA GLU A 37 1.49 11.34 -9.41
C GLU A 37 1.60 12.34 -8.23
N PHE A 38 2.79 12.47 -7.63
CA PHE A 38 3.03 13.39 -6.50
C PHE A 38 4.16 14.37 -6.81
N ASP A 39 3.80 15.57 -7.27
CA ASP A 39 4.78 16.62 -7.51
C ASP A 39 5.56 16.98 -6.23
N GLY A 40 6.86 17.20 -6.38
CA GLY A 40 7.77 17.49 -5.25
C GLY A 40 8.02 16.31 -4.29
N VAL A 41 7.56 15.09 -4.59
CA VAL A 41 7.83 13.93 -3.73
C VAL A 41 9.33 13.65 -3.64
N GLN A 42 9.89 13.76 -2.45
CA GLN A 42 11.33 13.58 -2.25
C GLN A 42 11.76 12.12 -2.22
N ARG A 43 10.87 11.23 -1.75
CA ARG A 43 11.18 9.81 -1.57
C ARG A 43 9.92 8.97 -1.44
N VAL A 44 9.82 7.94 -2.27
CA VAL A 44 8.85 6.85 -2.12
C VAL A 44 9.60 5.56 -1.77
N THR A 45 9.12 4.82 -0.77
CA THR A 45 9.71 3.53 -0.37
C THR A 45 8.64 2.49 -0.14
N ALA A 46 8.77 1.35 -0.80
CA ALA A 46 7.97 0.17 -0.51
C ALA A 46 8.64 -0.72 0.55
N ARG A 47 7.80 -1.28 1.43
CA ARG A 47 8.22 -2.27 2.42
C ARG A 47 7.18 -3.37 2.52
N GLN A 48 7.65 -4.57 2.86
CA GLN A 48 6.80 -5.74 3.04
C GLN A 48 7.18 -6.44 4.35
N ALA A 49 6.15 -6.90 5.08
CA ALA A 49 6.35 -7.75 6.24
C ALA A 49 6.95 -9.08 5.79
N ALA A 50 7.98 -9.55 6.48
CA ALA A 50 8.63 -10.81 6.15
C ALA A 50 9.21 -11.46 7.40
N THR A 51 9.05 -12.78 7.53
CA THR A 51 9.80 -13.55 8.52
C THR A 51 11.24 -13.77 8.06
N ARG A 52 12.11 -14.28 8.94
CA ARG A 52 13.48 -14.69 8.55
C ARG A 52 13.46 -15.72 7.43
N ARG A 53 12.49 -16.65 7.47
CA ARG A 53 12.29 -17.67 6.45
C ARG A 53 11.93 -17.02 5.11
N ASP A 54 10.93 -16.13 5.10
CA ASP A 54 10.47 -15.48 3.86
C ASP A 54 11.61 -14.74 3.16
N ARG A 55 12.46 -14.03 3.91
CA ARG A 55 13.62 -13.34 3.33
C ARG A 55 14.66 -14.29 2.74
N LEU A 56 14.86 -15.46 3.34
CA LEU A 56 15.79 -16.47 2.84
C LEU A 56 15.22 -17.14 1.58
N THR A 57 13.92 -17.36 1.53
CA THR A 57 13.26 -18.09 0.44
C THR A 57 12.71 -17.20 -0.67
N ALA A 58 12.69 -15.87 -0.51
CA ALA A 58 12.17 -14.91 -1.49
C ALA A 58 12.68 -15.08 -2.94
N PRO A 59 13.96 -15.42 -3.21
CA PRO A 59 14.43 -15.60 -4.59
C PRO A 59 14.10 -16.98 -5.16
N LEU A 60 13.60 -17.92 -4.35
CA LEU A 60 13.31 -19.29 -4.78
C LEU A 60 11.90 -19.38 -5.38
N PRO A 61 11.67 -20.25 -6.37
CA PRO A 61 10.33 -20.49 -6.89
C PRO A 61 9.43 -21.09 -5.80
N MET A 62 8.13 -20.79 -5.88
CA MET A 62 7.14 -21.45 -5.04
C MET A 62 7.01 -22.92 -5.45
N LEU A 63 7.29 -23.84 -4.52
CA LEU A 63 7.15 -25.29 -4.75
C LEU A 63 5.73 -25.81 -4.51
N ARG A 64 4.88 -25.01 -3.89
CA ARG A 64 3.46 -25.28 -3.68
C ARG A 64 2.66 -24.03 -4.06
N PRO A 65 1.47 -24.18 -4.64
CA PRO A 65 0.61 -23.04 -4.90
C PRO A 65 0.37 -22.20 -3.64
N PRO A 66 0.27 -20.87 -3.76
CA PRO A 66 -0.12 -20.04 -2.64
C PRO A 66 -1.56 -20.35 -2.21
N HIS A 67 -1.90 -20.03 -0.96
CA HIS A 67 -3.28 -20.12 -0.48
C HIS A 67 -4.19 -19.29 -1.39
N ALA A 68 -5.32 -19.86 -1.81
CA ALA A 68 -6.22 -19.23 -2.80
C ALA A 68 -6.60 -17.79 -2.45
N GLU A 69 -6.80 -17.48 -1.16
CA GLU A 69 -7.23 -16.16 -0.71
C GLU A 69 -6.18 -15.40 0.12
N GLY A 70 -5.01 -16.00 0.36
CA GLY A 70 -3.88 -15.33 1.02
C GLY A 70 -3.98 -15.12 2.54
N GLY A 71 -5.05 -15.58 3.21
CA GLY A 71 -5.28 -15.33 4.64
C GLY A 71 -5.61 -13.86 4.93
N ILE A 72 -5.57 -13.42 6.19
CA ILE A 72 -5.77 -12.00 6.54
C ILE A 72 -4.49 -11.22 6.22
N GLY A 73 -4.59 -10.20 5.37
CA GLY A 73 -3.50 -9.29 5.02
C GLY A 73 -3.80 -7.86 5.45
N ALA A 74 -2.79 -6.99 5.33
CA ALA A 74 -2.95 -5.56 5.55
C ALA A 74 -2.02 -4.75 4.66
N ILE A 75 -2.46 -3.54 4.31
CA ILE A 75 -1.63 -2.50 3.69
C ILE A 75 -1.54 -1.31 4.63
N ARG A 76 -0.42 -0.59 4.56
CA ARG A 76 -0.16 0.63 5.33
C ARG A 76 0.53 1.64 4.42
N VAL A 77 0.06 2.88 4.44
CA VAL A 77 0.67 4.00 3.75
C VAL A 77 0.98 5.09 4.77
N GLU A 78 2.23 5.50 4.81
CA GLU A 78 2.69 6.59 5.67
C GLU A 78 3.12 7.77 4.80
N LEU A 79 2.43 8.89 4.95
CA LEU A 79 2.73 10.13 4.27
C LEU A 79 3.41 11.08 5.25
N ARG A 80 4.56 11.61 4.85
CA ARG A 80 5.31 12.62 5.61
C ARG A 80 5.50 13.85 4.73
N GLY A 81 5.13 15.01 5.23
CA GLY A 81 5.25 16.25 4.46
C GLY A 81 5.04 17.48 5.32
N ARG A 82 4.69 18.59 4.66
CA ARG A 82 4.31 19.84 5.30
C ARG A 82 2.91 20.26 4.84
N VAL A 83 2.16 20.87 5.75
CA VAL A 83 0.90 21.56 5.45
C VAL A 83 1.07 22.98 5.96
N GLY A 84 1.16 23.94 5.04
CA GLY A 84 1.63 25.29 5.37
C GLY A 84 3.06 25.24 5.95
N VAL A 85 3.23 25.75 7.17
CA VAL A 85 4.53 25.75 7.88
C VAL A 85 4.76 24.49 8.72
N GLU A 86 3.71 23.71 9.01
CA GLU A 86 3.77 22.60 9.95
C GLU A 86 4.21 21.31 9.28
N ARG A 87 5.10 20.57 9.95
CA ARG A 87 5.43 19.20 9.55
C ARG A 87 4.30 18.26 9.99
N ARG A 88 3.75 17.51 9.03
CA ARG A 88 2.65 16.57 9.30
C ARG A 88 2.99 15.18 8.82
N VAL A 89 2.57 14.20 9.60
CA VAL A 89 2.60 12.78 9.24
C VAL A 89 1.20 12.22 9.36
N SER A 90 0.77 11.50 8.34
CA SER A 90 -0.51 10.80 8.32
C SER A 90 -0.27 9.35 7.93
N VAL A 91 -0.87 8.42 8.67
CA VAL A 91 -0.76 7.00 8.41
C VAL A 91 -2.15 6.45 8.16
N TYR A 92 -2.29 5.75 7.05
CA TYR A 92 -3.50 5.05 6.66
C TYR A 92 -3.20 3.57 6.53
N GLY A 93 -4.22 2.74 6.70
CA GLY A 93 -4.12 1.32 6.40
C GLY A 93 -5.46 0.73 6.00
N ALA A 94 -5.44 -0.52 5.58
CA ALA A 94 -6.64 -1.32 5.34
C ALA A 94 -6.32 -2.77 5.64
N ILE A 95 -7.34 -3.53 6.02
CA ILE A 95 -7.26 -4.97 6.24
C ILE A 95 -8.29 -5.63 5.39
N GLU A 96 -7.83 -6.65 4.70
CA GLU A 96 -8.70 -7.61 4.06
C GLU A 96 -7.85 -8.83 3.65
N ARG A 97 -8.51 -9.86 3.17
CA ARG A 97 -7.88 -10.98 2.51
C ARG A 97 -7.35 -10.51 1.16
N PRO A 98 -6.07 -10.73 0.81
CA PRO A 98 -5.47 -10.16 -0.39
C PRO A 98 -6.26 -10.43 -1.69
N ALA A 99 -6.83 -11.62 -1.85
CA ALA A 99 -7.64 -11.93 -3.03
C ALA A 99 -8.94 -11.11 -3.08
N VAL A 100 -9.61 -10.91 -1.94
CA VAL A 100 -10.83 -10.10 -1.85
C VAL A 100 -10.51 -8.63 -2.13
N ALA A 101 -9.44 -8.11 -1.52
CA ALA A 101 -8.98 -6.73 -1.75
C ALA A 101 -8.64 -6.49 -3.23
N ALA A 102 -7.87 -7.40 -3.84
CA ALA A 102 -7.48 -7.31 -5.24
C ALA A 102 -8.70 -7.36 -6.16
N GLY A 103 -9.65 -8.26 -5.89
CA GLY A 103 -10.91 -8.35 -6.64
C GLY A 103 -11.76 -7.09 -6.52
N ALA A 104 -11.89 -6.53 -5.31
CA ALA A 104 -12.62 -5.29 -5.08
C ALA A 104 -11.98 -4.10 -5.80
N VAL A 105 -10.65 -3.98 -5.77
CA VAL A 105 -9.90 -2.94 -6.52
C VAL A 105 -10.07 -3.10 -8.01
N ALA A 106 -9.96 -4.31 -8.55
CA ALA A 106 -10.17 -4.57 -9.97
C ALA A 106 -11.60 -4.19 -10.40
N ALA A 107 -12.62 -4.62 -9.65
CA ALA A 107 -14.01 -4.30 -9.93
C ALA A 107 -14.28 -2.79 -9.84
N ALA A 108 -13.82 -2.13 -8.78
CA ALA A 108 -14.00 -0.69 -8.60
C ALA A 108 -13.33 0.10 -9.73
N THR A 109 -12.13 -0.31 -10.14
CA THR A 109 -11.41 0.31 -11.26
C THR A 109 -12.18 0.15 -12.58
N ILE A 110 -12.67 -1.06 -12.89
CA ILE A 110 -13.43 -1.33 -14.11
C ILE A 110 -14.71 -0.47 -14.16
N MET A 111 -15.40 -0.29 -13.04
CA MET A 111 -16.59 0.58 -13.01
C MET A 111 -16.27 2.03 -13.42
N HIS A 112 -15.14 2.58 -12.95
CA HIS A 112 -14.71 3.92 -13.35
C HIS A 112 -14.20 3.96 -14.81
N VAL A 113 -13.61 2.87 -15.32
CA VAL A 113 -13.30 2.74 -16.76
C VAL A 113 -14.58 2.82 -17.59
N LEU A 114 -15.62 2.07 -17.21
CA LEU A 114 -16.87 2.01 -17.94
C LEU A 114 -17.68 3.31 -17.87
N ALA A 115 -17.55 4.06 -16.77
CA ALA A 115 -18.15 5.39 -16.63
C ALA A 115 -17.47 6.45 -17.51
N GLY A 116 -16.27 6.16 -18.05
CA GLY A 116 -15.49 7.11 -18.84
C GLY A 116 -14.68 8.09 -17.99
N ASP A 117 -14.53 7.84 -16.70
CA ASP A 117 -13.90 8.74 -15.71
C ASP A 117 -12.37 8.59 -15.65
N LEU A 118 -11.78 7.83 -16.58
CA LEU A 118 -10.35 7.59 -16.67
C LEU A 118 -9.78 8.21 -17.94
N VAL A 119 -8.73 9.02 -17.75
CA VAL A 119 -7.94 9.55 -18.86
C VAL A 119 -7.29 8.38 -19.62
N THR A 120 -7.15 8.48 -20.94
CA THR A 120 -6.53 7.47 -21.80
C THR A 120 -5.00 7.37 -21.62
N GLY A 121 -4.46 6.16 -21.51
CA GLY A 121 -3.01 5.91 -21.39
C GLY A 121 -2.66 4.86 -20.33
N ALA A 122 -1.37 4.62 -20.10
CA ALA A 122 -0.89 3.74 -19.04
C ALA A 122 -0.67 4.51 -17.74
N ARG A 123 -1.38 4.15 -16.66
CA ARG A 123 -1.34 4.84 -15.36
C ARG A 123 -1.46 3.89 -14.18
N GLY A 124 -0.96 4.32 -13.03
CA GLY A 124 -1.32 3.75 -11.74
C GLY A 124 -2.64 4.33 -11.22
N LEU A 125 -3.25 3.65 -10.24
CA LEU A 125 -4.53 4.09 -9.64
C LEU A 125 -4.45 5.45 -8.93
N ALA A 126 -3.26 5.88 -8.52
CA ALA A 126 -3.06 7.20 -7.93
C ALA A 126 -3.28 8.35 -8.92
N GLY A 127 -3.17 8.09 -10.23
CA GLY A 127 -3.47 9.07 -11.28
C GLY A 127 -4.94 9.12 -11.70
N HIS A 128 -5.83 8.45 -10.97
CA HIS A 128 -7.28 8.56 -11.18
C HIS A 128 -7.78 9.92 -10.66
N ALA A 129 -8.67 10.57 -11.40
CA ALA A 129 -9.17 11.90 -11.03
C ALA A 129 -10.00 11.86 -9.73
N ASP A 130 -10.82 10.83 -9.54
CA ASP A 130 -11.66 10.67 -8.34
C ASP A 130 -11.16 9.55 -7.41
N THR A 131 -9.97 9.74 -6.84
CA THR A 131 -9.42 8.78 -5.87
C THR A 131 -10.31 8.58 -4.64
N VAL A 132 -11.07 9.60 -4.23
CA VAL A 132 -11.99 9.50 -3.07
C VAL A 132 -13.22 8.66 -3.43
N GLY A 133 -13.82 8.86 -4.59
CA GLY A 133 -14.91 8.02 -5.11
C GLY A 133 -14.48 6.56 -5.26
N LEU A 134 -13.25 6.32 -5.74
CA LEU A 134 -12.68 4.99 -5.79
C LEU A 134 -12.56 4.36 -4.39
N LEU A 135 -12.07 5.10 -3.40
CA LEU A 135 -11.98 4.62 -2.01
C LEU A 135 -13.34 4.37 -1.37
N ASN A 136 -14.35 5.19 -1.66
CA ASN A 136 -15.73 4.97 -1.21
C ASN A 136 -16.31 3.69 -1.83
N THR A 137 -16.11 3.50 -3.14
CA THR A 137 -16.52 2.30 -3.88
C THR A 137 -15.91 1.02 -3.29
N LEU A 138 -14.67 1.11 -2.78
CA LEU A 138 -13.97 0.04 -2.08
C LEU A 138 -14.52 -0.19 -0.67
N ALA A 139 -14.80 0.88 0.08
CA ALA A 139 -15.37 0.79 1.42
C ALA A 139 -16.76 0.12 1.40
N ASP A 140 -17.59 0.43 0.40
CA ASP A 140 -18.90 -0.20 0.16
C ASP A 140 -18.79 -1.70 -0.15
N ARG A 141 -17.63 -2.13 -0.65
CA ARG A 141 -17.29 -3.54 -0.93
C ARG A 141 -16.53 -4.22 0.21
N GLY A 142 -16.45 -3.57 1.37
CA GLY A 142 -15.84 -4.14 2.59
C GLY A 142 -14.37 -3.82 2.79
N VAL A 143 -13.67 -3.22 1.81
CA VAL A 143 -12.27 -2.80 1.95
C VAL A 143 -12.23 -1.42 2.58
N LYS A 144 -12.32 -1.38 3.91
CA LYS A 144 -12.45 -0.12 4.66
C LYS A 144 -11.07 0.46 5.00
N PRO A 145 -10.75 1.68 4.54
CA PRO A 145 -9.55 2.37 5.00
C PRO A 145 -9.72 2.80 6.45
N VAL A 146 -8.65 2.69 7.22
CA VAL A 146 -8.54 3.23 8.57
C VAL A 146 -7.42 4.25 8.63
N ARG A 147 -7.59 5.26 9.46
CA ARG A 147 -6.56 6.25 9.77
C ARG A 147 -5.99 5.95 11.14
N PHE A 148 -4.68 5.93 11.24
CA PHE A 148 -4.00 5.85 12.53
C PHE A 148 -3.84 7.26 13.08
N GLU A 149 -4.29 7.44 14.31
CA GLU A 149 -4.09 8.66 15.08
C GLU A 149 -2.93 8.46 16.06
N GLY A 150 -2.08 9.46 16.18
CA GLY A 150 -0.92 9.42 17.06
C GLY A 150 -0.09 10.69 16.98
N ILE A 151 0.69 10.94 18.03
CA ILE A 151 1.62 12.08 18.08
C ILE A 151 2.85 11.70 17.27
N SER A 152 3.02 12.34 16.12
CA SER A 152 4.20 12.17 15.29
C SER A 152 5.36 12.99 15.86
N THR A 153 5.98 12.53 16.94
CA THR A 153 7.21 13.14 17.47
C THR A 153 8.38 12.79 16.56
N PHE A 154 8.61 13.60 15.52
CA PHE A 154 9.90 13.65 14.84
C PHE A 154 10.57 14.96 15.26
N VAL A 155 11.44 14.88 16.27
CA VAL A 155 12.49 15.88 16.53
C VAL A 155 13.57 15.72 15.45
#